data_AF-A0A833URX0-F1
#
_entry.id   AF-A0A833URX0-F1
#
_cell.length_a   1.000
_cell.length_b   1.000
_cell.length_c   1.000
_cell.angle_alpha   90.00
_cell.angle_beta   90.00
_cell.angle_gamma   90.00
#
_symmetry.space_group_name_H-M   'P 1'
#
loop_
_entity.id
_entity.type
_entity.pdbx_description
1 polymer ?
#
loop_
_entity_poly.entity_id
_entity_poly.type
_entity_poly.pdbx_seq_one_letter_code
_entity_poly.pdbx_strand_id
1 'polypeptide(L)'
;KPLRARERERERGVICFGTPQRSSLPHLCDPSLSHLASAMATATTVKDVSPHEFVKAYSAHLKRSGKMELPEWSDIVKTARFKELAPYDPDWYFVRAASMARKIYLRGGLGVGSFQRIYGGSQRNGSRPPHFCKSSGAVARHILQQLQKMNIIDVDPKGGRRITSTGQRDLDQVAGRIVVAP
;
A
#
# COMPACT_ATOMS: atom_id res chain seq x y z
N LYS A 1 -43.14 -43.19 23.51
CA LYS A 1 -44.63 -43.20 23.54
C LYS A 1 -45.10 -41.78 23.81
N PRO A 2 -46.16 -41.26 23.17
CA PRO A 2 -46.43 -41.22 21.72
C PRO A 2 -46.76 -39.75 21.26
N LEU A 3 -46.44 -39.34 20.03
CA LEU A 3 -47.28 -39.30 18.79
C LEU A 3 -47.97 -37.94 18.50
N ARG A 4 -47.72 -37.45 17.26
CA ARG A 4 -48.68 -36.89 16.26
C ARG A 4 -49.44 -35.60 16.67
N ALA A 5 -49.85 -34.68 15.81
CA ALA A 5 -50.20 -34.66 14.38
C ALA A 5 -49.96 -33.21 13.86
N ARG A 6 -49.57 -32.94 12.61
CA ARG A 6 -50.32 -33.05 11.34
C ARG A 6 -51.68 -32.34 11.33
N GLU A 7 -51.91 -31.64 10.22
CA GLU A 7 -53.16 -31.00 9.71
C GLU A 7 -53.39 -29.54 10.13
N ARG A 8 -53.81 -28.62 9.25
CA ARG A 8 -54.49 -28.73 7.94
C ARG A 8 -54.39 -27.39 7.20
N GLU A 9 -54.27 -27.48 5.88
CA GLU A 9 -54.55 -26.41 4.92
C GLU A 9 -55.98 -25.87 5.08
N ARG A 10 -56.19 -24.60 4.76
CA ARG A 10 -57.43 -24.12 4.14
C ARG A 10 -57.21 -22.85 3.33
N GLU A 11 -57.24 -23.05 2.03
CA GLU A 11 -57.45 -22.06 0.99
C GLU A 11 -58.83 -21.40 1.10
N ARG A 12 -58.91 -20.16 0.62
CA ARG A 12 -60.04 -19.41 -0.02
C ARG A 12 -59.59 -17.94 0.00
N GLY A 13 -59.13 -17.32 -1.08
CA GLY A 13 -59.74 -17.29 -2.40
C GLY A 13 -60.72 -16.11 -2.46
N VAL A 14 -60.22 -14.90 -2.73
CA VAL A 14 -61.03 -13.82 -3.35
C VAL A 14 -60.16 -13.13 -4.38
N ILE A 15 -60.55 -13.35 -5.64
CA ILE A 15 -60.09 -12.68 -6.84
C ILE A 15 -61.04 -11.49 -7.04
N CYS A 16 -60.53 -10.26 -7.09
CA CYS A 16 -61.25 -9.15 -7.71
C CYS A 16 -60.31 -8.39 -8.65
N PHE A 17 -60.74 -8.36 -9.91
CA PHE A 17 -60.18 -7.68 -11.07
C PHE A 17 -60.12 -6.16 -10.89
N GLY A 18 -59.11 -5.52 -11.49
CA GLY A 18 -59.13 -4.08 -11.75
C GLY A 18 -57.76 -3.42 -11.98
N THR A 19 -57.18 -3.58 -13.17
CA THR A 19 -56.36 -2.51 -13.80
C THR A 19 -57.30 -1.68 -14.70
N PRO A 20 -56.97 -0.47 -15.22
CA PRO A 20 -55.66 0.21 -15.24
C PRO A 20 -55.72 1.74 -14.94
N GLN A 21 -54.65 2.33 -14.40
CA GLN A 21 -54.32 3.71 -14.77
C GLN A 21 -52.81 3.97 -14.81
N ARG A 22 -52.43 4.44 -15.98
CA ARG A 22 -51.11 4.81 -16.45
C ARG A 22 -50.94 6.31 -16.20
N SER A 23 -50.00 6.70 -15.35
CA SER A 23 -49.41 8.04 -15.42
C SER A 23 -48.15 8.16 -14.57
N SER A 24 -47.13 8.75 -15.20
CA SER A 24 -45.91 9.35 -14.63
C SER A 24 -44.89 8.42 -13.93
N LEU A 25 -44.02 7.84 -14.76
CA LEU A 25 -42.59 7.79 -14.48
C LEU A 25 -42.06 9.21 -14.22
N PRO A 26 -41.18 9.38 -13.23
CA PRO A 26 -39.92 10.03 -13.51
C PRO A 26 -38.81 8.98 -13.50
N HIS A 27 -38.26 8.79 -14.70
CA HIS A 27 -36.86 8.49 -14.97
C HIS A 27 -35.93 8.90 -13.80
N LEU A 28 -35.57 7.93 -12.97
CA LEU A 28 -34.32 7.96 -12.20
C LEU A 28 -33.49 6.76 -12.63
N CYS A 29 -33.20 6.72 -13.93
CA CYS A 29 -31.95 6.13 -14.38
C CYS A 29 -30.93 7.25 -14.32
N ASP A 30 -30.41 7.54 -13.11
CA ASP A 30 -29.16 8.25 -12.97
C ASP A 30 -28.06 7.38 -13.61
N PRO A 31 -27.41 7.78 -14.72
CA PRO A 31 -26.38 6.98 -15.37
C PRO A 31 -25.05 6.97 -14.61
N SER A 32 -24.97 7.61 -13.45
CA SER A 32 -23.73 7.80 -12.68
C SER A 32 -23.33 6.60 -11.82
N LEU A 33 -24.15 5.55 -11.76
CA LEU A 33 -23.91 4.36 -10.93
C LEU A 33 -23.49 3.10 -11.71
N SER A 34 -23.31 3.19 -13.02
CA SER A 34 -22.80 2.08 -13.86
C SER A 34 -21.27 2.01 -13.93
N HIS A 35 -20.53 2.97 -13.36
CA HIS A 35 -19.06 2.91 -13.26
C HIS A 35 -18.54 2.08 -12.09
N LEU A 36 -19.42 1.64 -11.16
CA LEU A 36 -19.01 0.89 -9.96
C LEU A 36 -19.16 -0.64 -10.10
N ALA A 37 -19.39 -1.14 -11.30
CA ALA A 37 -19.36 -2.57 -11.62
C ALA A 37 -18.15 -2.92 -12.50
N SER A 38 -16.98 -2.38 -12.17
CA SER A 38 -15.73 -2.90 -12.73
C SER A 38 -15.29 -4.09 -11.89
N ALA A 39 -15.19 -5.25 -12.55
CA ALA A 39 -14.67 -6.47 -11.95
C ALA A 39 -13.38 -6.17 -11.16
N MET A 40 -13.33 -6.58 -9.89
CA MET A 40 -12.20 -6.35 -9.01
C MET A 40 -10.95 -7.03 -9.57
N ALA A 41 -10.18 -6.30 -10.39
CA ALA A 41 -8.92 -6.78 -10.91
C ALA A 41 -7.93 -6.80 -9.75
N THR A 42 -7.59 -8.00 -9.26
CA THR A 42 -6.47 -8.17 -8.35
C THR A 42 -5.21 -7.81 -9.11
N ALA A 43 -4.50 -6.77 -8.70
CA ALA A 43 -3.20 -6.44 -9.28
C ALA A 43 -2.26 -7.65 -9.17
N THR A 44 -1.81 -8.17 -10.31
CA THR A 44 -0.90 -9.32 -10.33
C THR A 44 0.51 -8.92 -9.92
N THR A 45 0.93 -7.66 -10.16
CA THR A 45 2.29 -7.20 -9.87
C THR A 45 2.34 -5.85 -9.15
N VAL A 46 3.46 -5.58 -8.48
CA VAL A 46 3.76 -4.30 -7.80
C VAL A 46 3.72 -3.08 -8.73
N LYS A 47 3.84 -3.30 -10.04
CA LYS A 47 3.82 -2.23 -11.06
C LYS A 47 2.42 -1.65 -11.26
N ASP A 48 1.40 -2.47 -11.02
CA ASP A 48 0.00 -2.15 -11.33
C ASP A 48 -0.69 -1.41 -10.17
N VAL A 49 -0.05 -1.36 -9.00
CA VAL A 49 -0.60 -0.73 -7.78
C VAL A 49 -0.08 0.69 -7.60
N SER A 50 -0.97 1.56 -7.11
CA SER A 50 -0.61 2.93 -6.71
C SER A 50 0.55 2.91 -5.69
N PRO A 51 1.60 3.75 -5.86
CA PRO A 51 2.75 3.72 -4.96
C PRO A 51 2.40 4.06 -3.50
N HIS A 52 1.41 4.91 -3.29
CA HIS A 52 1.02 5.39 -1.97
C HIS A 52 0.29 4.31 -1.16
N GLU A 53 -0.67 3.62 -1.77
CA GLU A 53 -1.39 2.53 -1.11
C GLU A 53 -0.47 1.33 -0.86
N PHE A 54 0.42 1.03 -1.83
CA PHE A 54 1.42 -0.01 -1.67
C PHE A 54 2.32 0.22 -0.46
N VAL A 55 2.85 1.43 -0.31
CA VAL A 55 3.74 1.77 0.82
C VAL A 55 3.01 1.64 2.16
N LYS A 56 1.73 2.02 2.23
CA LYS A 56 0.91 1.91 3.44
C LYS A 56 0.59 0.46 3.80
N ALA A 57 0.23 -0.36 2.81
CA ALA A 57 -0.06 -1.78 3.04
C ALA A 57 1.21 -2.57 3.41
N TYR A 58 2.32 -2.29 2.74
CA TYR A 58 3.58 -2.99 2.98
C TYR A 58 4.23 -2.57 4.30
N SER A 59 4.12 -1.30 4.72
CA SER A 59 4.58 -0.90 6.05
C SER A 59 3.82 -1.62 7.16
N ALA A 60 2.50 -1.80 7.01
CA ALA A 60 1.70 -2.61 7.93
C ALA A 60 2.07 -4.10 7.90
N HIS A 61 2.53 -4.63 6.76
CA HIS A 61 3.05 -6.00 6.66
C HIS A 61 4.37 -6.16 7.43
N LEU A 62 5.31 -5.23 7.27
CA LEU A 62 6.60 -5.25 7.96
C LEU A 62 6.46 -5.14 9.48
N LYS A 63 5.45 -4.42 9.98
CA LYS A 63 5.15 -4.39 11.41
C LYS A 63 4.64 -5.72 11.94
N ARG A 64 3.70 -6.34 11.21
CA ARG A 64 3.12 -7.64 11.58
C ARG A 64 4.16 -8.74 11.58
N SER A 65 5.16 -8.67 10.70
CA SER A 65 6.22 -9.67 10.64
C SER A 65 7.15 -9.60 11.85
N GLY A 66 7.34 -8.42 12.47
CA GLY A 66 8.18 -8.23 13.67
C GLY A 66 9.67 -8.54 13.46
N LYS A 67 10.09 -8.81 12.22
CA LYS A 67 11.48 -9.20 11.89
C LYS A 67 12.42 -8.01 11.73
N MET A 68 11.87 -6.80 11.63
CA MET A 68 12.65 -5.58 11.45
C MET A 68 12.90 -4.92 12.80
N GLU A 69 14.16 -4.90 13.21
CA GLU A 69 14.58 -4.19 14.43
C GLU A 69 14.51 -2.69 14.20
N LEU A 70 13.79 -1.99 15.08
CA LEU A 70 13.86 -0.53 15.16
C LEU A 70 15.15 -0.13 15.85
N PRO A 71 15.96 0.76 15.26
CA PRO A 71 17.13 1.28 15.92
C PRO A 71 16.74 2.26 17.03
N GLU A 72 17.52 2.29 18.11
CA GLU A 72 17.33 3.20 19.26
C GLU A 72 17.26 4.68 18.87
N TRP A 73 18.04 5.10 17.87
CA TRP A 73 18.07 6.48 17.42
C TRP A 73 16.83 6.91 16.61
N SER A 74 15.89 6.00 16.30
CA SER A 74 14.76 6.29 15.41
C SER A 74 13.82 7.39 15.94
N ASP A 75 13.73 7.57 17.26
CA ASP A 75 12.86 8.56 17.89
C ASP A 75 13.47 9.97 17.93
N ILE A 76 14.80 10.06 17.82
CA ILE A 76 15.55 11.32 17.99
C ILE A 76 15.89 11.95 16.64
N VAL A 77 16.10 11.13 15.60
CA VAL A 77 16.70 11.61 14.35
C VAL A 77 15.72 12.29 13.41
N LYS A 78 16.23 13.30 12.71
CA LYS A 78 15.62 13.78 11.47
C LYS A 78 16.02 12.93 10.27
N THR A 79 15.12 12.83 9.30
CA THR A 79 15.29 11.98 8.11
C THR A 79 16.34 12.48 7.12
N ALA A 80 16.62 13.78 7.10
CA ALA A 80 17.60 14.42 6.23
C ALA A 80 18.15 15.71 6.86
N ARG A 81 19.35 16.13 6.45
CA ARG A 81 20.02 17.34 6.99
C ARG A 81 19.18 18.61 6.82
N PHE A 82 18.54 18.75 5.66
CA PHE A 82 17.77 19.93 5.28
C PHE A 82 16.38 20.02 5.92
N LYS A 83 15.96 18.99 6.66
CA LYS A 83 14.72 19.06 7.46
C LYS A 83 15.03 19.75 8.80
N GLU A 84 14.11 20.60 9.24
CA GLU A 84 14.22 21.30 10.51
C GLU A 84 13.60 20.46 11.63
N LEU A 85 12.44 19.85 11.36
CA LEU A 85 11.68 19.03 12.31
C LEU A 85 11.87 17.53 12.07
N ALA A 86 11.62 16.75 13.13
CA ALA A 86 11.52 15.30 13.08
C ALA A 86 10.24 14.84 12.35
N PRO A 87 10.17 13.60 11.84
CA PRO A 87 8.95 13.04 11.27
C PRO A 87 7.81 13.00 12.29
N TYR A 88 6.59 13.32 11.85
CA TYR A 88 5.39 13.26 12.71
C TYR A 88 4.90 11.83 12.93
N ASP A 89 4.99 10.98 11.91
CA ASP A 89 4.55 9.59 12.01
C ASP A 89 5.57 8.76 12.77
N PRO A 90 5.21 8.04 13.85
CA PRO A 90 6.14 7.16 14.57
C PRO A 90 6.63 6.00 13.69
N ASP A 91 5.83 5.63 12.67
CA ASP A 91 6.11 4.53 11.75
C ASP A 91 6.89 4.93 10.51
N TRP A 92 7.48 6.13 10.52
CA TRP A 92 8.22 6.68 9.38
C TRP A 92 9.33 5.73 8.90
N TYR A 93 9.91 4.95 9.82
CA TYR A 93 10.96 3.98 9.52
C TYR A 93 10.45 2.85 8.61
N PHE A 94 9.27 2.29 8.92
CA PHE A 94 8.63 1.24 8.11
C PHE A 94 8.14 1.75 6.76
N VAL A 95 7.58 2.96 6.75
CA VAL A 95 7.16 3.64 5.51
C VAL A 95 8.35 3.85 4.58
N ARG A 96 9.49 4.28 5.14
CA ARG A 96 10.73 4.46 4.37
C ARG A 96 11.28 3.13 3.87
N ALA A 97 11.27 2.07 4.69
CA ALA A 97 11.69 0.73 4.28
C ALA A 97 10.84 0.18 3.12
N ALA A 98 9.51 0.33 3.21
CA ALA A 98 8.57 -0.06 2.15
C ALA A 98 8.83 0.68 0.83
N SER A 99 9.03 2.00 0.91
CA SER A 99 9.35 2.82 -0.26
C SER A 99 10.66 2.38 -0.93
N MET A 100 11.68 2.03 -0.14
CA MET A 100 12.97 1.57 -0.64
C MET A 100 12.84 0.20 -1.33
N ALA A 101 12.14 -0.76 -0.71
CA ALA A 101 11.93 -2.09 -1.28
C ALA A 101 11.24 -2.02 -2.66
N ARG A 102 10.19 -1.20 -2.80
CA ARG A 102 9.50 -0.98 -4.08
C ARG A 102 10.44 -0.41 -5.15
N LYS A 103 11.30 0.55 -4.81
CA LYS A 103 12.20 1.18 -5.79
C LYS A 103 13.26 0.21 -6.31
N ILE A 104 13.74 -0.71 -5.46
CA ILE A 104 14.73 -1.73 -5.84
C ILE A 104 14.10 -2.74 -6.79
N TYR A 105 12.85 -3.11 -6.56
CA TYR A 105 12.10 -3.96 -7.48
C TYR A 105 11.98 -3.35 -8.89
N LEU A 106 11.72 -2.04 -8.97
CA LEU A 106 11.50 -1.37 -10.27
C LEU A 106 12.78 -1.02 -11.03
N ARG A 107 13.79 -0.48 -10.33
CA ARG A 107 15.03 0.04 -10.93
C ARG A 107 16.21 -0.71 -10.33
N GLY A 108 16.36 -2.00 -10.60
CA GLY A 108 17.43 -2.83 -10.02
C GLY A 108 18.81 -2.15 -10.03
N GLY A 109 19.67 -2.50 -9.07
CA GLY A 109 21.03 -1.95 -8.97
C GLY A 109 21.14 -0.62 -8.21
N LEU A 110 20.17 -0.27 -7.34
CA LEU A 110 20.26 0.94 -6.52
C LEU A 110 21.23 0.79 -5.34
N GLY A 111 22.11 1.78 -5.18
CA GLY A 111 22.98 1.93 -4.02
C GLY A 111 22.51 3.00 -3.03
N VAL A 112 23.23 3.14 -1.93
CA VAL A 112 22.94 4.15 -0.88
C VAL A 112 22.93 5.57 -1.45
N GLY A 113 23.88 5.90 -2.35
CA GLY A 113 23.96 7.22 -2.99
C GLY A 113 22.75 7.57 -3.86
N SER A 114 22.13 6.57 -4.49
CA SER A 114 20.90 6.75 -5.28
C SER A 114 19.74 7.10 -4.36
N PHE A 115 19.58 6.41 -3.23
CA PHE A 115 18.57 6.73 -2.24
C PHE A 115 18.77 8.11 -1.62
N GLN A 116 20.02 8.52 -1.40
CA GLN A 116 20.35 9.85 -0.92
C GLN A 116 19.89 10.97 -1.86
N ARG A 117 19.91 10.72 -3.17
CA ARG A 117 19.42 11.67 -4.18
C ARG A 117 17.90 11.64 -4.29
N ILE A 118 17.31 10.45 -4.30
CA ILE A 118 15.87 10.22 -4.42
C ILE A 118 15.09 10.88 -3.27
N TYR A 119 15.57 10.74 -2.03
CA TYR A 119 14.97 11.37 -0.85
C TYR A 119 15.62 12.72 -0.50
N GLY A 120 16.52 13.20 -1.37
CA GLY A 120 17.08 14.54 -1.27
C GLY A 120 16.02 15.60 -1.54
N GLY A 121 16.38 16.85 -1.26
CA GLY A 121 15.45 17.96 -1.43
C GLY A 121 16.15 19.30 -1.43
N SER A 122 15.35 20.34 -1.58
CA SER A 122 15.82 21.72 -1.53
C SER A 122 16.08 22.13 -0.08
N GLN A 123 17.29 22.61 0.21
CA GLN A 123 17.66 23.14 1.51
C GLN A 123 17.46 24.66 1.53
N ARG A 124 16.70 25.14 2.52
CA ARG A 124 16.54 26.58 2.78
C ARG A 124 17.77 27.10 3.52
N ASN A 125 18.47 28.05 2.92
CA ASN A 125 19.68 28.68 3.49
C ASN A 125 19.39 30.05 4.12
N GLY A 126 18.14 30.30 4.53
CA GLY A 126 17.68 31.59 5.02
C GLY A 126 17.61 32.63 3.90
N SER A 127 18.49 33.62 3.95
CA SER A 127 18.59 34.71 2.96
C SER A 127 19.28 34.30 1.65
N ARG A 128 20.08 33.24 1.66
CA ARG A 128 20.79 32.76 0.46
C ARG A 128 19.88 31.86 -0.39
N PRO A 129 20.09 31.78 -1.72
CA PRO A 129 19.32 30.91 -2.59
C PRO A 129 19.29 29.45 -2.11
N PRO A 130 18.19 28.73 -2.37
CA PRO A 130 18.08 27.34 -2.00
C PRO A 130 18.90 26.43 -2.93
N HIS A 131 19.57 25.44 -2.35
CA HIS A 131 20.37 24.46 -3.10
C HIS A 131 19.95 23.03 -2.77
N PHE A 132 20.17 22.10 -3.70
CA PHE A 132 19.87 20.68 -3.49
C PHE A 132 20.80 20.07 -2.45
N CYS A 133 20.20 19.41 -1.45
CA CYS A 133 20.91 18.69 -0.41
C CYS A 133 20.50 17.21 -0.40
N LYS A 134 21.50 16.33 -0.24
CA LYS A 134 21.30 14.88 -0.14
C LYS A 134 20.64 14.51 1.19
N SER A 135 19.90 13.40 1.21
CA SER A 135 19.35 12.85 2.45
C SER A 135 20.42 12.19 3.32
N SER A 136 20.03 11.84 4.56
CA SER A 136 20.92 11.09 5.46
C SER A 136 21.28 9.72 4.86
N GLY A 137 22.58 9.42 4.83
CA GLY A 137 23.10 8.12 4.37
C GLY A 137 23.03 7.04 5.45
N ALA A 138 23.11 7.41 6.72
CA ALA A 138 23.07 6.46 7.84
C ALA A 138 21.73 5.72 7.88
N VAL A 139 20.62 6.47 7.75
CA VAL A 139 19.26 5.90 7.73
C VAL A 139 19.08 4.94 6.55
N ALA A 140 19.47 5.36 5.34
CA ALA A 140 19.33 4.52 4.15
C ALA A 140 20.19 3.25 4.24
N ARG A 141 21.43 3.35 4.77
CA ARG A 141 22.31 2.20 4.96
C ARG A 141 21.73 1.19 5.96
N HIS A 142 21.25 1.68 7.09
CA HIS A 142 20.69 0.83 8.15
C HIS A 142 19.46 0.06 7.66
N ILE A 143 18.53 0.75 6.97
CA ILE A 143 17.34 0.09 6.40
C ILE A 143 17.74 -1.00 5.40
N LEU A 144 18.72 -0.75 4.52
CA LEU A 144 19.17 -1.75 3.57
C LEU A 144 19.79 -2.96 4.27
N GLN A 145 20.60 -2.75 5.31
CA GLN A 145 21.19 -3.84 6.10
C GLN A 145 20.11 -4.68 6.77
N GLN A 146 19.08 -4.06 7.33
CA GLN A 146 17.94 -4.77 7.93
C GLN A 146 17.14 -5.57 6.89
N LEU A 147 16.92 -5.01 5.70
CA LEU A 147 16.29 -5.74 4.58
C LEU A 147 17.13 -6.91 4.06
N GLN A 148 18.47 -6.84 4.18
CA GLN A 148 19.37 -7.97 3.91
C GLN A 148 19.27 -9.07 4.96
N LYS A 149 19.23 -8.71 6.25
CA LYS A 149 19.01 -9.69 7.33
C LYS A 149 17.72 -10.49 7.12
N MET A 150 16.69 -9.86 6.57
CA MET A 150 15.42 -10.49 6.22
C MET A 150 15.44 -11.25 4.87
N ASN A 151 16.57 -11.30 4.17
CA ASN A 151 16.75 -11.93 2.86
C ASN A 151 15.81 -11.41 1.75
N ILE A 152 15.33 -10.16 1.86
CA ILE A 152 14.53 -9.51 0.82
C ILE A 152 15.44 -8.93 -0.26
N ILE A 153 16.59 -8.39 0.16
CA ILE A 153 17.56 -7.72 -0.70
C ILE A 153 18.90 -8.45 -0.60
N ASP A 154 19.57 -8.56 -1.75
CA ASP A 154 20.93 -9.09 -1.85
C ASP A 154 21.91 -8.03 -2.41
N VAL A 155 23.20 -8.26 -2.21
CA VAL A 155 24.29 -7.46 -2.75
C VAL A 155 24.70 -8.07 -4.08
N ASP A 156 24.52 -7.33 -5.18
CA ASP A 156 25.06 -7.80 -6.46
C ASP A 156 26.59 -7.63 -6.47
N PRO A 157 27.35 -8.61 -6.96
CA PRO A 157 28.81 -8.51 -7.09
C PRO A 157 29.24 -7.43 -8.10
N LYS A 158 28.38 -7.12 -9.07
CA LYS A 158 28.58 -6.03 -10.05
C LYS A 158 28.29 -4.63 -9.47
N GLY A 159 27.88 -4.56 -8.21
CA GLY A 159 27.57 -3.34 -7.48
C GLY A 159 26.07 -3.09 -7.32
N GLY A 160 25.72 -2.38 -6.24
CA GLY A 160 24.34 -2.02 -5.92
C GLY A 160 23.61 -3.09 -5.09
N ARG A 161 22.29 -3.09 -5.21
CA ARG A 161 21.39 -4.00 -4.49
C ARG A 161 20.39 -4.61 -5.46
N ARG A 162 20.17 -5.92 -5.35
CA ARG A 162 19.12 -6.65 -6.08
C ARG A 162 18.03 -7.12 -5.13
N ILE A 163 16.85 -7.30 -5.68
CA ILE A 163 15.80 -8.07 -5.01
C ILE A 163 16.09 -9.57 -5.15
N THR A 164 15.83 -10.33 -4.08
CA THR A 164 15.88 -11.79 -4.10
C THR A 164 14.56 -12.37 -4.64
N SER A 165 14.55 -13.66 -4.99
CA SER A 165 13.30 -14.35 -5.38
C SER A 165 12.26 -14.33 -4.24
N THR A 166 12.72 -14.49 -3.00
CA THR A 166 11.88 -14.39 -1.80
C THR A 166 11.31 -12.98 -1.62
N GLY A 167 12.13 -11.94 -1.78
CA GLY A 167 11.69 -10.56 -1.68
C GLY A 167 10.68 -10.17 -2.77
N GLN A 168 10.86 -10.68 -3.98
CA GLN A 168 9.89 -10.50 -5.06
C GLN A 168 8.54 -11.13 -4.72
N ARG A 169 8.53 -12.39 -4.26
CA ARG A 169 7.30 -13.06 -3.83
C ARG A 169 6.58 -12.30 -2.73
N ASP A 170 7.30 -11.79 -1.73
CA ASP A 170 6.71 -11.04 -0.61
C ASP A 170 6.04 -9.74 -1.10
N LEU A 171 6.71 -8.99 -1.96
CA LEU A 171 6.18 -7.76 -2.54
C LEU A 171 4.95 -8.01 -3.41
N ASP A 172 4.97 -9.03 -4.26
CA ASP A 172 3.86 -9.37 -5.16
C ASP A 172 2.66 -9.93 -4.37
N GLN A 173 2.88 -10.71 -3.29
CA GLN A 173 1.80 -11.17 -2.41
C GLN A 173 1.09 -10.02 -1.69
N VAL A 174 1.83 -9.00 -1.26
CA VAL A 174 1.22 -7.82 -0.65
C VAL A 174 0.52 -6.95 -1.70
N ALA A 175 1.07 -6.85 -2.91
CA ALA A 175 0.44 -6.14 -4.02
C ALA A 175 -0.93 -6.73 -4.38
N GLY A 176 -1.05 -8.06 -4.44
CA GLY A 176 -2.32 -8.73 -4.74
C GLY A 176 -3.44 -8.56 -3.70
N ARG A 177 -3.11 -8.11 -2.48
CA ARG A 177 -4.11 -7.78 -1.44
C ARG A 177 -4.67 -6.36 -1.58
N ILE A 178 -4.02 -5.51 -2.37
CA ILE A 178 -4.43 -4.13 -2.56
C ILE A 178 -5.43 -4.10 -3.71
N VAL A 179 -6.66 -3.73 -3.40
CA VAL A 179 -7.71 -3.53 -4.38
C VAL A 179 -7.33 -2.31 -5.21
N VAL A 180 -7.09 -2.49 -6.50
CA VAL A 180 -6.99 -1.38 -7.43
C VAL A 180 -8.42 -0.91 -7.69
N ALA A 181 -8.76 0.27 -7.16
CA ALA A 181 -9.90 1.00 -7.70
C ALA A 181 -9.51 1.42 -9.14
N PRO A 182 -10.28 1.02 -10.16
CA PRO A 182 -9.96 1.30 -11.56
C PRO A 182 -9.99 2.81 -11.86
#